data_AF-A0A1P8NSP4-F1
#
_entry.id   AF-A0A1P8NSP4-F1
#
_cell.length_a   1.000
_cell.length_b   1.000
_cell.length_c   1.000
_cell.angle_alpha   90.00
_cell.angle_beta   90.00
_cell.angle_gamma   90.00
#
_symmetry.space_group_name_H-M   'P 1'
#
loop_
_entity.id
_entity.type
_entity.pdbx_description
1 polymer ?
#
loop_
_entity_poly.entity_id
_entity_poly.type
_entity_poly.pdbx_seq_one_letter_code
_entity_poly.pdbx_strand_id
1 'polypeptide(L)'
;LVTLVQGLRRRNVISFEVSLVRDIRDREFKIFSDAGRVMRPLFTVEQEPNGGESGAEMGQLILNKEHVSRLETDRDLGRYHPDYWGWAGLLKSGAIEYLDAEEEETVMICMTPEDLERFRARKNGKEMSDNSGVGNNRIKTKTNPTTHMYTHCEIHPSMLLGICASIIPFPDHNQ
;
A
#
# COMPACT_ATOMS: atom_id res chain seq x y z
N LEU A 1 18.17 -11.20 5.85
CA LEU A 1 17.80 -10.72 7.19
C LEU A 1 16.63 -9.74 7.11
N VAL A 2 16.76 -8.60 6.42
CA VAL A 2 15.68 -7.58 6.33
C VAL A 2 14.35 -8.16 5.82
N THR A 3 14.36 -8.91 4.72
CA THR A 3 13.17 -9.60 4.18
C THR A 3 12.52 -10.57 5.18
N LEU A 4 13.34 -11.28 5.97
CA LEU A 4 12.86 -12.17 7.01
C LEU A 4 12.16 -11.40 8.14
N VAL A 5 12.75 -10.29 8.60
CA VAL A 5 12.17 -9.47 9.68
C VAL A 5 10.90 -8.76 9.21
N GLN A 6 10.86 -8.26 7.97
CA GLN A 6 9.65 -7.76 7.34
C GLN A 6 8.55 -8.85 7.27
N GLY A 7 8.92 -10.08 6.89
CA GLY A 7 7.99 -11.21 6.92
C GLY A 7 7.49 -11.58 8.32
N LEU A 8 8.28 -11.38 9.37
CA LEU A 8 7.85 -11.57 10.77
C LEU A 8 6.84 -10.49 11.21
N ARG A 9 7.02 -9.24 10.79
CA ARG A 9 6.06 -8.15 11.00
C ARG A 9 4.73 -8.43 10.29
N ARG A 10 4.77 -8.85 9.02
CA ARG A 10 3.57 -9.19 8.24
C ARG A 10 2.77 -10.36 8.82
N ARG A 11 3.46 -11.35 9.41
CA ARG A 11 2.83 -12.46 10.15
C ARG A 11 2.40 -12.08 11.56
N ASN A 12 2.56 -10.80 11.94
CA ASN A 12 2.23 -10.27 13.26
C ASN A 12 2.95 -11.00 14.41
N VAL A 13 4.14 -11.56 14.15
CA VAL A 13 5.06 -12.10 15.17
C VAL A 13 5.78 -10.94 15.87
N ILE A 14 6.11 -9.91 15.10
CA ILE A 14 6.55 -8.61 15.59
C ILE A 14 5.34 -7.67 15.47
N SER A 15 5.14 -6.78 16.46
CA SER A 15 4.06 -5.79 16.40
C SER A 15 4.14 -4.99 15.09
N PHE A 16 3.00 -4.77 14.44
CA PHE A 16 2.90 -3.95 13.23
C PHE A 16 3.39 -2.50 13.46
N GLU A 17 3.47 -2.05 14.70
CA GLU A 17 3.97 -0.73 15.10
C GLU A 17 5.51 -0.61 15.03
N VAL A 18 6.23 -1.73 15.02
CA VAL A 18 7.71 -1.70 14.94
C VAL A 18 8.12 -1.33 13.52
N SER A 19 8.96 -0.31 13.41
CA SER A 19 9.52 0.16 12.15
C SER A 19 10.88 -0.46 11.88
N LEU A 20 11.14 -0.78 10.61
CA LEU A 20 12.26 -1.56 10.13
C LEU A 20 12.93 -0.80 8.97
N VAL A 21 13.89 0.06 9.30
CA VAL A 21 14.60 0.89 8.32
C VAL A 21 15.95 0.28 7.97
N ARG A 22 16.20 0.10 6.66
CA ARG A 22 17.50 -0.35 6.14
C ARG A 22 18.20 0.80 5.43
N ASP A 23 19.25 1.35 6.05
CA ASP A 23 20.13 2.29 5.37
C ASP A 23 21.19 1.53 4.56
N ILE A 24 21.09 1.62 3.24
CA ILE A 24 22.02 0.95 2.32
C ILE A 24 23.36 1.70 2.25
N ARG A 25 23.36 3.03 2.38
CA ARG A 25 24.56 3.87 2.27
C ARG A 25 25.46 3.66 3.47
N ASP A 26 24.86 3.72 4.66
CA ASP A 26 25.58 3.57 5.93
C ASP A 26 25.71 2.10 6.37
N ARG A 27 25.04 1.18 5.64
CA ARG A 27 25.02 -0.27 5.89
C ARG A 27 24.44 -0.62 7.27
N GLU A 28 23.47 0.15 7.72
CA GLU A 28 22.82 -0.01 9.02
C GLU A 28 21.40 -0.58 8.87
N PHE A 29 20.97 -1.31 9.89
CA PHE A 29 19.57 -1.75 10.04
C PHE A 29 19.06 -1.23 11.38
N LYS A 30 18.10 -0.32 11.32
CA LYS A 30 17.52 0.36 12.47
C LYS A 30 16.15 -0.22 12.75
N ILE A 31 15.88 -0.49 14.03
CA ILE A 31 14.60 -1.01 14.50
C ILE A 31 14.08 -0.02 15.52
N PHE A 32 12.91 0.56 15.24
CA PHE A 32 12.26 1.51 16.14
C PHE A 32 10.99 0.90 16.71
N SER A 33 10.89 0.94 18.03
CA SER A 33 9.74 0.42 18.79
C SER A 33 9.24 1.42 19.84
N ASP A 34 9.65 2.68 19.71
CA ASP A 34 9.17 3.79 20.54
C ASP A 34 7.72 4.13 20.20
N ALA A 35 7.04 4.67 21.21
CA ALA A 35 5.66 5.13 21.09
C ALA A 35 5.60 6.58 20.59
N GLY A 36 4.48 6.96 19.98
CA GLY A 36 4.24 8.34 19.50
C GLY A 36 4.63 8.59 18.04
N ARG A 37 5.14 7.58 17.33
CA ARG A 37 5.34 7.63 15.89
C ARG A 37 4.01 7.71 15.15
N VAL A 38 3.98 8.51 14.08
CA VAL A 38 2.83 8.60 13.18
C VAL A 38 2.94 7.47 12.16
N MET A 39 1.87 6.69 12.04
CA MET A 39 1.80 5.57 11.12
C MET A 39 0.75 5.85 10.03
N ARG A 40 1.05 5.46 8.80
CA ARG A 40 0.14 5.53 7.66
C ARG A 40 -0.09 4.13 7.08
N PRO A 41 -1.33 3.62 7.07
CA PRO A 41 -1.63 2.33 6.46
C PRO A 41 -1.64 2.45 4.94
N LEU A 42 -0.93 1.55 4.27
CA LEU A 42 -0.86 1.49 2.80
C LEU A 42 -1.13 0.05 2.34
N PHE A 43 -1.60 -0.10 1.10
CA PHE A 43 -1.63 -1.40 0.46
C PHE A 43 -0.23 -1.85 0.10
N THR A 44 0.05 -3.12 0.32
CA THR A 44 1.34 -3.73 0.02
C THR A 44 1.38 -4.25 -1.42
N VAL A 45 2.48 -3.99 -2.13
CA VAL A 45 2.75 -4.57 -3.45
C VAL A 45 3.64 -5.79 -3.29
N GLU A 46 3.31 -6.87 -3.99
CA GLU A 46 4.12 -8.09 -4.02
C GLU A 46 5.44 -7.83 -4.75
N GLN A 47 6.56 -8.15 -4.12
CA GLN A 47 7.91 -7.91 -4.65
C GLN A 47 8.62 -9.20 -5.03
N GLU A 48 8.14 -10.35 -4.55
CA GLU A 48 8.75 -11.64 -4.79
C GLU A 48 8.35 -12.19 -6.17
N PRO A 49 9.32 -12.65 -6.99
CA PRO A 49 9.07 -13.09 -8.37
C PRO A 49 8.16 -14.33 -8.48
N ASN A 50 7.98 -15.10 -7.40
CA ASN A 50 7.11 -16.29 -7.35
C ASN A 50 5.82 -16.05 -6.54
N GLY A 51 5.49 -14.79 -6.24
CA GLY A 51 4.30 -14.42 -5.47
C GLY A 51 4.35 -14.74 -3.98
N GLY A 52 5.52 -15.14 -3.47
CA GLY A 52 5.76 -15.31 -2.05
C GLY A 52 4.69 -16.17 -1.35
N GLU A 53 4.25 -15.71 -0.18
CA GLU A 53 3.15 -16.30 0.59
C GLU A 53 1.76 -15.78 0.12
N SER A 54 1.71 -14.68 -0.64
CA SER A 54 0.45 -14.04 -1.06
C SER A 54 -0.19 -14.71 -2.28
N GLY A 55 0.62 -15.37 -3.11
CA GLY A 55 0.21 -15.90 -4.41
C GLY A 55 -0.05 -14.84 -5.48
N ALA A 56 0.13 -13.55 -5.18
CA ALA A 56 -0.02 -12.47 -6.14
C ALA A 56 1.19 -12.42 -7.09
N GLU A 57 1.03 -11.94 -8.32
CA GLU A 57 2.19 -11.78 -9.19
C GLU A 57 3.07 -10.59 -8.74
N MET A 58 4.38 -10.67 -8.98
CA MET A 58 5.31 -9.57 -8.73
C MET A 58 4.82 -8.25 -9.35
N GLY A 59 4.73 -7.21 -8.53
CA GLY A 59 4.26 -5.88 -8.87
C GLY A 59 2.74 -5.71 -8.80
N GLN A 60 1.96 -6.72 -8.39
CA GLN A 60 0.53 -6.57 -8.08
C GLN A 60 0.30 -6.23 -6.60
N LEU A 61 -0.89 -5.74 -6.29
CA LEU A 61 -1.34 -5.63 -4.91
C LEU A 61 -1.53 -7.02 -4.30
N ILE A 62 -1.16 -7.16 -3.02
CA ILE A 62 -1.48 -8.36 -2.23
C ILE A 62 -2.98 -8.44 -1.94
N LEU A 63 -3.68 -7.30 -1.92
CA LEU A 63 -5.13 -7.26 -1.81
C LEU A 63 -5.79 -7.92 -3.04
N ASN A 64 -6.57 -8.97 -2.82
CA ASN A 64 -7.28 -9.70 -3.86
C ASN A 64 -8.82 -9.60 -3.67
N LYS A 65 -9.58 -10.11 -4.64
CA LYS A 65 -11.06 -10.11 -4.56
C LYS A 65 -11.62 -10.98 -3.44
N GLU A 66 -10.90 -12.01 -3.03
CA GLU A 66 -11.29 -12.88 -1.92
C GLU A 66 -11.29 -12.10 -0.60
N HIS A 67 -10.23 -11.32 -0.34
CA HIS A 67 -10.15 -10.40 0.80
C HIS A 67 -11.36 -9.45 0.83
N VAL A 68 -11.69 -8.84 -0.31
CA VAL A 68 -12.86 -7.93 -0.40
C VAL A 68 -14.16 -8.67 -0.10
N SER A 69 -14.36 -9.86 -0.65
CA SER A 69 -15.56 -10.67 -0.40
C SER A 69 -15.70 -11.07 1.08
N ARG A 70 -14.59 -11.35 1.77
CA ARG A 70 -14.60 -11.60 3.22
C ARG A 70 -15.02 -10.36 4.01
N LEU A 71 -14.52 -9.17 3.65
CA LEU A 71 -14.94 -7.91 4.27
C LEU A 71 -16.42 -7.59 4.00
N GLU A 72 -16.95 -7.98 2.84
CA GLU A 72 -18.38 -7.84 2.56
C GLU A 72 -19.21 -8.77 3.45
N THR A 73 -18.76 -10.00 3.64
CA THR A 73 -19.38 -10.97 4.57
C THR A 73 -19.34 -10.47 6.01
N ASP A 74 -18.27 -9.79 6.40
CA ASP A 74 -18.13 -9.14 7.71
C ASP A 74 -19.16 -8.01 7.95
N ARG A 75 -19.89 -7.55 6.93
CA ARG A 75 -20.97 -6.57 7.12
C ARG A 75 -22.20 -7.21 7.76
N ASP A 76 -22.43 -8.49 7.46
CA ASP A 76 -23.54 -9.27 8.00
C ASP A 76 -23.16 -9.89 9.36
N LEU A 77 -21.85 -10.13 9.57
CA LEU A 77 -21.29 -10.57 10.84
C LEU A 77 -21.08 -9.37 11.78
N GLY A 78 -21.55 -9.44 13.02
CA GLY A 78 -21.21 -8.41 14.02
C GLY A 78 -19.70 -8.39 14.32
N ARG A 79 -19.13 -7.24 14.69
CA ARG A 79 -17.70 -7.09 15.05
C ARG A 79 -17.20 -8.10 16.10
N TYR A 80 -18.10 -8.56 16.98
CA TYR A 80 -17.79 -9.51 18.05
C TYR A 80 -18.00 -10.97 17.65
N HIS A 81 -18.39 -11.23 16.40
CA HIS A 81 -18.55 -12.58 15.90
C HIS A 81 -17.17 -13.27 15.81
N PRO A 82 -17.04 -14.54 16.21
CA PRO A 82 -15.75 -15.26 16.17
C PRO A 82 -15.10 -15.27 14.77
N ASP A 83 -15.92 -15.36 13.73
CA ASP A 83 -15.46 -15.39 12.34
C ASP A 83 -15.26 -14.00 11.71
N TYR A 84 -15.45 -12.91 12.47
CA TYR A 84 -15.23 -11.56 11.98
C TYR A 84 -13.76 -11.36 11.60
N TRP A 85 -13.50 -11.10 10.33
CA TRP A 85 -12.14 -10.99 9.80
C TRP A 85 -11.62 -9.55 9.91
N GLY A 86 -12.35 -8.60 9.33
CA GLY A 86 -12.16 -7.16 9.43
C GLY A 86 -10.75 -6.68 9.08
N TRP A 87 -10.40 -5.51 9.63
CA TRP A 87 -9.09 -4.90 9.42
C TRP A 87 -7.92 -5.73 9.95
N ALA A 88 -8.10 -6.37 11.10
CA ALA A 88 -7.08 -7.25 11.68
C ALA A 88 -6.75 -8.42 10.74
N GLY A 89 -7.73 -8.90 9.99
CA GLY A 89 -7.57 -9.89 8.93
C GLY A 89 -6.67 -9.41 7.79
N LEU A 90 -6.87 -8.19 7.31
CA LEU A 90 -6.06 -7.57 6.25
C LEU A 90 -4.61 -7.34 6.68
N LEU A 91 -4.38 -6.95 7.93
CA LEU A 91 -3.03 -6.82 8.48
C LEU A 91 -2.33 -8.18 8.53
N LYS A 92 -3.02 -9.21 9.03
CA LYS A 92 -2.49 -10.58 9.13
C LYS A 92 -2.22 -11.22 7.77
N SER A 93 -2.98 -10.88 6.73
CA SER A 93 -2.70 -11.34 5.37
C SER A 93 -1.55 -10.58 4.70
N GLY A 94 -1.02 -9.53 5.34
CA GLY A 94 0.02 -8.67 4.77
C GLY A 94 -0.47 -7.77 3.63
N ALA A 95 -1.79 -7.73 3.38
CA ALA A 95 -2.39 -6.88 2.36
C ALA A 95 -2.23 -5.39 2.67
N ILE A 96 -2.13 -5.06 3.96
CA ILE A 96 -1.90 -3.71 4.46
C ILE A 96 -0.69 -3.70 5.38
N GLU A 97 0.16 -2.70 5.21
CA GLU A 97 1.32 -2.44 6.06
C GLU A 97 1.24 -1.00 6.59
N TYR A 98 1.55 -0.81 7.87
CA TYR A 98 1.67 0.52 8.46
C TYR A 98 3.09 1.02 8.21
N LEU A 99 3.26 2.19 7.61
CA LEU A 99 4.58 2.81 7.47
C LEU A 99 4.69 4.00 8.39
N ASP A 100 5.83 4.14 9.06
CA ASP A 100 6.17 5.40 9.70
C ASP A 100 6.91 6.35 8.77
N ALA A 101 7.12 7.58 9.22
CA ALA A 101 7.78 8.63 8.44
C ALA A 101 9.21 8.27 8.02
N GLU A 102 9.93 7.46 8.81
CA GLU A 102 11.30 7.06 8.47
C GLU A 102 11.31 5.92 7.43
N GLU A 103 10.39 4.95 7.55
CA GLU A 103 10.19 3.93 6.51
C GLU A 103 9.78 4.55 5.18
N GLU A 104 8.95 5.60 5.21
CA GLU A 104 8.48 6.33 4.03
C GLU A 104 9.63 6.85 3.14
N GLU A 105 10.81 7.17 3.70
CA GLU A 105 11.97 7.64 2.93
C GLU A 105 12.59 6.55 2.03
N THR A 106 12.34 5.28 2.33
CA THR A 106 12.99 4.14 1.66
C THR A 106 12.05 3.36 0.73
N VAL A 107 10.76 3.67 0.77
CA VAL A 107 9.72 2.98 -0.01
C VAL A 107 9.32 3.79 -1.24
N MET A 108 8.72 3.10 -2.20
CA MET A 108 8.11 3.72 -3.38
C MET A 108 6.60 3.47 -3.36
N ILE A 109 5.83 4.55 -3.26
CA ILE A 109 4.36 4.52 -3.15
C ILE A 109 3.72 4.97 -4.47
N CYS A 110 2.81 4.18 -5.03
CA CYS A 110 1.93 4.63 -6.11
C CYS A 110 0.61 5.21 -5.57
N MET A 111 0.02 6.17 -6.27
CA MET A 111 -1.18 6.87 -5.80
C MET A 111 -2.48 6.11 -6.10
N THR A 112 -2.51 5.36 -7.20
CA THR A 112 -3.68 4.57 -7.60
C THR A 112 -3.27 3.18 -8.09
N PRO A 113 -4.13 2.16 -7.94
CA PRO A 113 -3.88 0.83 -8.51
C PRO A 113 -3.72 0.86 -10.04
N GLU A 114 -4.43 1.76 -10.72
CA GLU A 114 -4.32 1.94 -12.17
C GLU A 114 -2.90 2.37 -12.59
N ASP A 115 -2.24 3.20 -11.78
CA ASP A 115 -0.86 3.61 -12.04
C ASP A 115 0.11 2.43 -11.91
N LEU A 116 -0.17 1.52 -10.97
CA LEU A 116 0.58 0.26 -10.81
C LEU A 116 0.38 -0.67 -12.02
N GLU A 117 -0.84 -0.81 -12.52
CA GLU A 117 -1.14 -1.60 -13.73
C GLU A 117 -0.44 -1.03 -14.96
N ARG A 118 -0.50 0.30 -15.16
CA ARG A 118 0.23 1.00 -16.23
C ARG A 118 1.73 0.77 -16.13
N PHE A 119 2.27 0.84 -14.91
CA PHE A 119 3.69 0.56 -14.66
C PHE A 119 4.08 -0.85 -15.10
N ARG A 120 3.28 -1.87 -14.77
CA ARG A 120 3.50 -3.25 -15.19
C ARG A 120 3.37 -3.42 -16.70
N ALA A 121 2.34 -2.84 -17.32
CA ALA A 121 2.14 -2.87 -18.77
C ALA A 121 3.34 -2.30 -19.51
N ARG A 122 3.84 -1.13 -19.06
CA ARG A 122 5.03 -0.48 -19.60
C ARG A 122 6.28 -1.37 -19.46
N LYS A 123 6.47 -2.01 -18.30
CA LYS A 123 7.60 -2.94 -18.08
C LYS A 123 7.55 -4.16 -18.99
N ASN A 124 6.35 -4.59 -19.38
CA ASN A 124 6.12 -5.67 -20.34
C ASN A 124 6.13 -5.17 -21.81
N GLY A 125 6.54 -3.92 -22.07
CA GLY A 125 6.61 -3.35 -23.42
C GLY A 125 5.26 -3.01 -24.05
N LYS A 126 4.16 -3.01 -23.27
CA LYS A 126 2.85 -2.57 -23.73
C LYS A 126 2.70 -1.08 -23.48
N GLU A 127 2.57 -0.30 -24.56
CA GLU A 127 2.15 1.10 -24.45
C GLU A 127 0.63 1.15 -24.26
N MET A 128 0.19 1.72 -23.14
CA MET A 128 -1.22 2.12 -22.97
C MET A 128 -1.41 3.53 -23.50
N SER A 129 -2.47 3.76 -24.27
CA SER A 129 -2.82 5.12 -24.70
C SER A 129 -3.12 5.99 -23.48
N ASP A 130 -2.42 7.11 -23.35
CA ASP A 130 -2.71 8.05 -22.28
C ASP A 130 -3.91 8.91 -22.64
N ASN A 131 -5.07 8.56 -22.09
CA ASN A 131 -6.30 9.33 -22.24
C ASN A 131 -6.41 10.45 -21.19
N SER A 132 -5.32 10.79 -20.48
CA SER A 132 -5.33 11.85 -19.47
C SER A 132 -5.57 13.22 -20.11
N GLY A 133 -6.45 14.02 -19.50
CA GLY A 133 -6.89 15.29 -20.07
C GLY A 133 -7.80 15.18 -21.31
N VAL A 134 -8.23 13.98 -21.70
CA VAL A 134 -9.23 13.81 -22.76
C VAL A 134 -10.63 13.93 -22.15
N GLY A 135 -11.35 14.99 -22.54
CA GLY A 135 -12.65 15.34 -21.95
C GLY A 135 -12.49 16.00 -20.59
N ASN A 136 -13.36 15.64 -19.63
CA ASN A 136 -13.39 16.24 -18.29
C ASN A 136 -12.66 15.40 -17.23
N ASN A 137 -11.70 14.54 -17.62
CA ASN A 137 -10.98 13.71 -16.68
C ASN A 137 -9.73 14.41 -16.11
N ARG A 138 -9.31 13.98 -14.92
CA ARG A 138 -8.12 14.52 -14.25
C ARG A 138 -6.88 14.25 -15.09
N ILE A 139 -6.02 15.27 -15.23
CA ILE A 139 -4.69 15.11 -15.82
C ILE A 139 -3.83 14.26 -14.87
N LYS A 140 -3.35 13.13 -15.36
CA LYS A 140 -2.52 12.20 -14.58
C LYS A 140 -1.05 12.61 -14.68
N THR A 141 -0.33 12.47 -13.59
CA THR A 141 1.13 12.65 -13.58
C THR A 141 1.78 11.55 -14.40
N LYS A 142 2.67 11.92 -15.33
CA LYS A 142 3.43 10.94 -16.11
C LYS A 142 4.36 10.15 -15.18
N THR A 143 4.26 8.83 -15.20
CA THR A 143 5.15 7.94 -14.44
C THR A 143 6.60 8.10 -14.90
N ASN A 144 7.50 8.40 -13.96
CA ASN A 144 8.93 8.53 -14.27
C ASN A 144 9.46 7.22 -14.92
N PRO A 145 10.15 7.29 -16.07
CA PRO A 145 10.78 6.12 -16.69
C PRO A 145 11.83 5.43 -15.80
N THR A 146 12.46 6.16 -14.89
CA THR A 146 13.53 5.63 -14.02
C THR A 146 13.00 4.89 -12.78
N THR A 147 11.69 4.87 -12.55
CA THR A 147 11.12 4.10 -11.44
C THR A 147 11.33 2.61 -11.68
N HIS A 148 12.04 1.94 -10.77
CA HIS A 148 12.37 0.52 -10.92
C HIS A 148 11.27 -0.43 -10.40
N MET A 149 10.62 -0.06 -9.29
CA MET A 149 9.59 -0.87 -8.63
C MET A 149 8.76 -0.01 -7.66
N TYR A 150 7.47 -0.31 -7.56
CA TYR A 150 6.61 0.18 -6.47
C TYR A 150 6.56 -0.86 -5.37
N THR A 151 6.59 -0.40 -4.12
CA THR A 151 6.56 -1.25 -2.93
C THR A 151 5.20 -1.23 -2.24
N HIS A 152 4.48 -0.11 -2.35
CA HIS A 152 3.21 0.15 -1.71
C HIS A 152 2.30 0.95 -2.64
N CYS A 153 1.00 0.92 -2.35
CA CYS A 153 -0.01 1.75 -2.99
C CYS A 153 -0.82 2.48 -1.93
N GLU A 154 -1.11 3.75 -2.18
CA GLU A 154 -2.04 4.53 -1.37
C GLU A 154 -3.44 3.87 -1.39
N ILE A 155 -4.12 3.89 -0.24
CA ILE A 155 -5.48 3.35 -0.13
C ILE A 155 -6.43 4.24 -0.91
N HIS A 156 -6.38 5.55 -0.64
CA HIS A 156 -7.08 6.55 -1.41
C HIS A 156 -6.48 7.94 -1.17
N PRO A 157 -6.21 8.76 -2.21
CA PRO A 157 -5.61 10.08 -2.04
C PRO A 157 -6.38 11.03 -1.10
N SER A 158 -7.69 10.88 -0.98
CA SER A 158 -8.50 11.68 -0.04
C SER A 158 -8.18 11.42 1.43
N MET A 159 -7.53 10.30 1.77
CA MET A 159 -7.10 10.00 3.15
C MET A 159 -5.93 10.88 3.60
N LEU A 160 -5.32 11.65 2.69
CA LEU A 160 -4.33 12.68 3.01
C LEU A 160 -4.98 13.94 3.61
N LEU A 161 -6.29 14.12 3.44
CA LEU A 161 -7.00 15.28 3.96
C LEU A 161 -7.31 15.12 5.45
N GLY A 162 -7.14 16.20 6.22
CA GLY A 162 -7.57 16.24 7.62
C GLY A 162 -9.10 16.22 7.76
N ILE A 163 -9.58 15.94 8.97
CA ILE A 163 -11.03 15.80 9.29
C ILE A 163 -11.86 17.01 8.84
N CYS A 164 -11.35 18.23 9.01
CA CYS A 164 -12.06 19.44 8.60
C CYS A 164 -12.05 19.64 7.07
N ALA A 165 -11.02 19.16 6.37
CA ALA A 165 -10.95 19.26 4.91
C ALA A 165 -11.77 18.16 4.23
N SER A 166 -11.96 17.00 4.86
CA SER A 166 -12.72 15.88 4.30
C SER A 166 -14.22 16.14 4.18
N ILE A 167 -14.74 17.18 4.83
CA ILE A 167 -16.15 17.59 4.74
C ILE A 167 -16.40 18.66 3.65
N ILE A 168 -15.34 19.18 3.04
CA ILE A 168 -15.46 20.19 1.98
C ILE A 168 -15.84 19.47 0.68
N PRO A 169 -16.97 19.81 0.04
CA PRO A 169 -17.33 19.21 -1.24
C PRO A 169 -16.31 19.61 -2.32
N PHE A 170 -15.84 18.62 -3.08
CA PHE A 170 -14.82 18.79 -4.14
C PHE A 170 -13.57 19.56 -3.65
N PRO A 171 -12.89 19.06 -2.61
CA PRO A 171 -11.79 19.79 -1.97
C PRO A 171 -10.58 19.99 -2.90
N ASP A 172 -10.46 19.16 -3.93
CA ASP A 172 -9.44 19.20 -4.97
C ASP A 172 -9.76 20.17 -6.12
N HIS A 173 -10.94 20.82 -6.10
CA HIS A 173 -11.40 21.76 -7.13
C HIS A 173 -11.53 23.21 -6.61
N ASN A 174 -11.09 23.48 -5.38
CA ASN A 174 -11.17 24.80 -4.77
C ASN A 174 -9.88 25.62 -5.00
N GLN A 175 -9.99 26.96 -5.02
CA GLN A 175 -8.88 27.88 -5.27
C GLN A 175 -7.88 27.99 -4.12
#